data_AF-A0A1G0MYL3-F1
#
_entry.id   AF-A0A1G0MYL3-F1
#
_cell.length_a   1.000
_cell.length_b   1.000
_cell.length_c   1.000
_cell.angle_alpha   90.00
_cell.angle_beta   90.00
_cell.angle_gamma   90.00
#
_symmetry.space_group_name_H-M   'P 1'
#
loop_
_entity.id
_entity.type
_entity.pdbx_description
1 polymer ?
#
loop_
_entity_poly.entity_id
_entity_poly.type
_entity_poly.pdbx_seq_one_letter_code
_entity_poly.pdbx_strand_id
1 'polypeptide(L)'
;MRKFNGNLSLMSLADLIQWADNSKRSGTLILSQQNRQKKFYIQNGKIIFIWSNCNGEHFGDFLKIQTTINQDELDKAFSDSESLGLPFIGYLLSEKLISRDHLSDVLRKAAEAVLTDALKWDTGIFEFIDDLPSFVLNSPVILNSAQVLLESVQSFDEDQLGNQIDSAMVLKEIQEHIQEGNFELPPIPDVMMQMAEKIEDPNISIDEIVACVTDQILVSKVLRICNSPYYGHAGHVKSLKEAVVFIGLKSLMSIVTVHAMSSFSPRNSAEIKKVLQHCLVCGMIARDIARDMRGNHELAFICGLLHDIGKTILLDMLGDYMLLPEAREQLIAENHAEVGYLLAEKWNFGKEITEVIRYHHTPEKCTDHVNLAEIISLANAMADLNSQPDEIRDMTFTSLELSQINVDDLMEEVDKLDQEAGEIVK
;
A
#
# COMPACT_ATOMS: atom_id res chain seq x y z
N MET A 1 17.40 -31.72 27.98
CA MET A 1 17.33 -31.50 26.52
C MET A 1 18.31 -30.42 26.15
N ARG A 2 19.18 -30.64 25.16
CA ARG A 2 20.06 -29.57 24.64
C ARG A 2 19.18 -28.71 23.74
N LYS A 3 18.79 -27.53 24.21
CA LYS A 3 18.14 -26.53 23.37
C LYS A 3 19.15 -26.06 22.33
N PHE A 4 18.82 -26.21 21.06
CA PHE A 4 19.61 -25.67 19.95
C PHE A 4 18.83 -24.49 19.39
N ASN A 5 19.33 -23.27 19.58
CA ASN A 5 18.71 -22.04 19.12
C ASN A 5 19.76 -21.06 18.62
N GLY A 6 19.34 -20.08 17.84
CA GLY A 6 20.26 -19.11 17.23
C GLY A 6 19.54 -18.12 16.33
N ASN A 7 20.32 -17.38 15.53
CA ASN A 7 19.81 -16.38 14.58
C ASN A 7 19.95 -16.89 13.14
N LEU A 8 18.93 -16.65 12.32
CA LEU A 8 18.92 -17.02 10.90
C LEU A 8 20.02 -16.32 10.09
N SER A 9 20.46 -15.13 10.52
CA SER A 9 21.58 -14.41 9.90
C SER A 9 22.93 -15.10 10.07
N LEU A 10 23.03 -16.06 11.01
CA LEU A 10 24.24 -16.84 11.28
C LEU A 10 24.15 -18.27 10.74
N MET A 11 22.94 -18.80 10.61
CA MET A 11 22.68 -20.15 10.14
C MET A 11 21.33 -20.15 9.41
N SER A 12 21.38 -20.23 8.09
CA SER A 12 20.18 -20.16 7.25
C SER A 12 19.27 -21.37 7.47
N LEU A 13 18.03 -21.30 6.98
CA LEU A 13 17.14 -22.47 6.99
C LEU A 13 17.77 -23.67 6.24
N ALA A 14 18.40 -23.42 5.09
CA ALA A 14 19.11 -24.46 4.33
C ALA A 14 20.18 -25.16 5.19
N ASP A 15 20.99 -24.39 5.93
CA ASP A 15 22.01 -24.92 6.84
C ASP A 15 21.38 -25.74 7.98
N LEU A 16 20.26 -25.28 8.53
CA LEU A 16 19.52 -25.95 9.61
C LEU A 16 18.95 -27.30 9.15
N ILE A 17 18.36 -27.34 7.95
CA ILE A 17 17.85 -28.59 7.37
C ILE A 17 19.00 -29.55 7.03
N GLN A 18 20.10 -29.06 6.46
CA GLN A 18 21.28 -29.88 6.17
C GLN A 18 21.89 -30.46 7.46
N TRP A 19 21.96 -29.65 8.52
CA TRP A 19 22.40 -30.09 9.84
C TRP A 19 21.50 -31.19 10.41
N ALA A 20 20.18 -31.00 10.34
CA ALA A 20 19.20 -31.97 10.83
C ALA A 20 19.30 -33.29 10.06
N ASP A 21 19.52 -33.24 8.75
CA ASP A 21 19.68 -34.43 7.92
C ASP A 21 20.98 -35.19 8.19
N ASN A 22 22.12 -34.49 8.22
CA ASN A 22 23.42 -35.09 8.51
C ASN A 22 23.45 -35.73 9.90
N SER A 23 22.74 -35.13 10.85
CA SER A 23 22.66 -35.61 12.24
C SER A 23 21.51 -36.59 12.49
N LYS A 24 20.68 -36.89 11.46
CA LYS A 24 19.45 -37.71 11.56
C LYS A 24 18.55 -37.32 12.73
N ARG A 25 18.38 -36.01 12.92
CA ARG A 25 17.57 -35.45 14.01
C ARG A 25 16.08 -35.73 13.81
N SER A 26 15.38 -35.88 14.92
CA SER A 26 13.91 -35.91 14.95
C SER A 26 13.43 -34.90 15.99
N GLY A 27 12.49 -34.03 15.61
CA GLY A 27 12.04 -32.92 16.45
C GLY A 27 11.34 -31.83 15.65
N THR A 28 11.09 -30.69 16.29
CA THR A 28 10.43 -29.53 15.71
C THR A 28 11.42 -28.37 15.62
N LEU A 29 11.71 -27.91 14.39
CA LEU A 29 12.43 -26.67 14.14
C LEU A 29 11.42 -25.53 14.03
N ILE A 30 11.55 -24.53 14.89
CA ILE A 30 10.68 -23.36 14.95
C ILE A 30 11.49 -22.16 14.45
N LEU A 31 10.99 -21.46 13.44
CA LEU A 31 11.51 -20.17 12.99
C LEU A 31 10.57 -19.07 13.46
N SER A 32 11.09 -17.93 13.89
CA SER A 32 10.30 -16.79 14.35
C SER A 32 10.90 -15.47 13.89
N GLN A 33 10.08 -14.64 13.25
CA GLN A 33 10.43 -13.29 12.79
C GLN A 33 9.25 -12.37 13.12
N GLN A 34 9.42 -11.45 14.07
CA GLN A 34 8.35 -10.61 14.60
C GLN A 34 7.13 -11.44 15.07
N ASN A 35 5.95 -11.26 14.44
CA ASN A 35 4.73 -12.03 14.73
C ASN A 35 4.55 -13.26 13.83
N ARG A 36 5.47 -13.50 12.90
CA ARG A 36 5.45 -14.65 11.98
C ARG A 36 6.23 -15.81 12.58
N GLN A 37 5.66 -17.01 12.49
CA GLN A 37 6.24 -18.24 13.00
C GLN A 37 5.98 -19.38 12.03
N LYS A 38 7.05 -20.13 11.73
CA LYS A 38 7.00 -21.35 10.93
C LYS A 38 7.55 -22.51 11.72
N LYS A 39 6.96 -23.70 11.58
CA LYS A 39 7.37 -24.92 12.27
C LYS A 39 7.61 -26.03 11.26
N PHE A 40 8.82 -26.56 11.23
CA PHE A 40 9.22 -27.70 10.42
C PHE A 40 9.34 -28.92 11.33
N TYR A 41 8.49 -29.90 11.08
CA TYR A 41 8.48 -31.15 11.82
C TYR A 41 9.39 -32.13 11.09
N ILE A 42 10.45 -32.54 11.76
CA ILE A 42 11.54 -33.32 11.17
C ILE A 42 11.59 -34.70 11.80
N GLN A 43 11.67 -35.74 10.98
CA GLN A 43 11.85 -37.13 11.40
C GLN A 43 13.02 -37.75 10.66
N ASN A 44 14.03 -38.21 11.41
CA ASN A 44 15.26 -38.81 10.89
C ASN A 44 15.92 -37.96 9.79
N GLY A 45 15.92 -36.64 9.96
CA GLY A 45 16.51 -35.71 9.01
C GLY A 45 15.61 -35.27 7.85
N LYS A 46 14.38 -35.78 7.77
CA LYS A 46 13.43 -35.45 6.70
C LYS A 46 12.30 -34.59 7.24
N ILE A 47 11.87 -33.58 6.50
CA ILE A 47 10.71 -32.79 6.86
C ILE A 47 9.47 -33.61 6.50
N ILE A 48 8.62 -33.85 7.49
CA ILE A 48 7.38 -34.61 7.34
C ILE A 48 6.14 -33.72 7.36
N PHE A 49 6.24 -32.51 7.93
CA PHE A 49 5.14 -31.55 7.97
C PHE A 49 5.70 -30.15 8.16
N ILE A 50 4.98 -29.15 7.66
CA ILE A 50 5.31 -27.73 7.84
C ILE A 50 4.03 -26.99 8.26
N TRP A 51 4.16 -26.11 9.24
CA TRP A 51 3.09 -25.23 9.69
C TRP A 51 3.55 -23.78 9.63
N SER A 52 2.64 -22.88 9.31
CA SER A 52 2.85 -21.43 9.29
C SER A 52 1.62 -20.71 9.84
N ASN A 53 1.84 -19.53 10.44
CA ASN A 53 0.78 -18.57 10.77
C ASN A 53 0.74 -17.36 9.83
N CYS A 54 1.49 -17.38 8.72
CA CYS A 54 1.44 -16.34 7.70
C CYS A 54 0.16 -16.46 6.86
N ASN A 55 -0.42 -15.32 6.48
CA ASN A 55 -1.59 -15.29 5.59
C ASN A 55 -1.26 -15.93 4.22
N GLY A 56 -2.19 -16.69 3.65
CA GLY A 56 -2.00 -17.40 2.38
C GLY A 56 -1.19 -18.69 2.49
N GLU A 57 -0.60 -18.97 3.66
CA GLU A 57 0.17 -20.18 3.91
C GLU A 57 -0.59 -21.23 4.72
N HIS A 58 -1.82 -20.94 5.12
CA HIS A 58 -2.62 -21.88 5.91
C HIS A 58 -3.13 -23.01 5.02
N PHE A 59 -3.14 -24.23 5.53
CA PHE A 59 -3.65 -25.40 4.81
C PHE A 59 -5.07 -25.20 4.26
N GLY A 60 -5.92 -24.44 4.96
CA GLY A 60 -7.26 -24.08 4.48
C GLY A 60 -7.25 -23.26 3.19
N ASP A 61 -6.28 -22.35 3.01
CA ASP A 61 -6.16 -21.51 1.82
C ASP A 61 -5.85 -22.37 0.58
N PHE A 62 -4.99 -23.38 0.73
CA PHE A 62 -4.66 -24.33 -0.35
C PHE A 62 -5.81 -25.27 -0.69
N LEU A 63 -6.65 -25.64 0.29
CA LEU A 63 -7.86 -26.42 0.01
C LEU A 63 -8.84 -25.64 -0.88
N LYS A 64 -9.02 -24.34 -0.65
CA LYS A 64 -9.91 -23.49 -1.47
C LYS A 64 -9.47 -23.43 -2.93
N ILE A 65 -8.17 -23.29 -3.17
CA ILE A 65 -7.63 -23.07 -4.52
C ILE A 65 -7.63 -24.35 -5.36
N GLN A 66 -7.43 -25.51 -4.72
CA GLN A 66 -7.11 -26.75 -5.45
C GLN A 66 -8.11 -27.89 -5.29
N THR A 67 -9.11 -27.71 -4.44
CA THR A 67 -10.17 -28.72 -4.26
C THR A 67 -11.51 -28.12 -4.67
N THR A 68 -12.43 -28.99 -5.10
CA THR A 68 -13.82 -28.60 -5.39
C THR A 68 -14.62 -28.32 -4.12
N ILE A 69 -13.98 -28.28 -2.95
CA ILE A 69 -14.63 -28.07 -1.65
C ILE A 69 -14.84 -26.56 -1.48
N ASN A 70 -16.10 -26.14 -1.38
CA ASN A 70 -16.44 -24.73 -1.22
C ASN A 70 -16.27 -24.26 0.24
N GLN A 71 -16.36 -22.94 0.47
CA GLN A 71 -16.14 -22.32 1.79
C GLN A 71 -17.11 -22.87 2.85
N ASP A 72 -18.39 -23.03 2.52
CA ASP A 72 -19.41 -23.53 3.46
C ASP A 72 -19.12 -24.98 3.89
N GLU A 73 -18.63 -25.81 2.96
CA GLU A 73 -18.23 -27.20 3.23
C GLU A 73 -16.98 -27.29 4.09
N LEU A 74 -16.00 -26.40 3.88
CA LEU A 74 -14.78 -26.33 4.71
C LEU A 74 -15.10 -25.85 6.13
N ASP A 75 -15.90 -24.80 6.27
CA ASP A 75 -16.28 -24.25 7.58
C ASP A 75 -17.10 -25.26 8.38
N LYS A 76 -18.02 -25.96 7.71
CA LYS A 76 -18.75 -27.07 8.30
C LYS A 76 -17.82 -28.22 8.71
N ALA A 77 -16.90 -28.64 7.84
CA ALA A 77 -15.96 -29.71 8.16
C ALA A 77 -15.04 -29.34 9.33
N PHE A 78 -14.64 -28.08 9.44
CA PHE A 78 -13.84 -27.58 10.55
C PHE A 78 -14.64 -27.65 11.86
N SER A 79 -15.85 -27.10 11.86
CA SER A 79 -16.76 -27.12 13.02
C SER A 79 -17.10 -28.54 13.47
N ASP A 80 -17.40 -29.44 12.52
CA ASP A 80 -17.70 -30.83 12.79
C ASP A 80 -16.47 -31.54 13.39
N SER A 81 -15.27 -31.33 12.83
CA SER A 81 -14.02 -31.92 13.34
C SER A 81 -13.69 -31.46 14.76
N GLU A 82 -13.91 -30.19 15.08
CA GLU A 82 -13.74 -29.66 16.44
C GLU A 82 -14.76 -30.26 17.41
N SER A 83 -16.03 -30.32 17.02
CA SER A 83 -17.10 -30.88 17.87
C SER A 83 -16.88 -32.36 18.20
N LEU A 84 -16.26 -33.10 17.27
CA LEU A 84 -15.93 -34.51 17.39
C LEU A 84 -14.55 -34.75 18.03
N GLY A 85 -13.75 -33.70 18.24
CA GLY A 85 -12.38 -33.79 18.76
C GLY A 85 -11.43 -34.56 17.82
N LEU A 86 -11.72 -34.57 16.53
CA LEU A 86 -10.92 -35.28 15.52
C LEU A 86 -9.93 -34.32 14.84
N PRO A 87 -8.70 -34.77 14.53
CA PRO A 87 -7.79 -33.98 13.71
C PRO A 87 -8.43 -33.65 12.35
N PHE A 88 -8.46 -32.38 11.97
CA PHE A 88 -9.14 -31.87 10.77
C PHE A 88 -8.79 -32.65 9.49
N ILE A 89 -7.51 -32.92 9.23
CA ILE A 89 -7.07 -33.73 8.07
C ILE A 89 -7.64 -35.16 8.12
N GLY A 90 -7.71 -35.75 9.31
CA GLY A 90 -8.28 -37.08 9.51
C GLY A 90 -9.77 -37.09 9.22
N TYR A 91 -10.48 -36.04 9.60
CA TYR A 91 -11.91 -35.84 9.31
C TYR A 91 -12.19 -35.73 7.82
N LEU A 92 -11.40 -34.91 7.10
CA LEU A 92 -11.55 -34.76 5.64
C LEU A 92 -11.41 -36.11 4.89
N LEU A 93 -10.54 -36.99 5.38
CA LEU A 93 -10.37 -38.33 4.82
C LEU A 93 -11.49 -39.30 5.21
N SER A 94 -11.97 -39.26 6.46
CA SER A 94 -13.02 -40.18 6.92
C SER A 94 -14.35 -39.90 6.24
N GLU A 95 -14.68 -38.62 6.05
CA GLU A 95 -15.89 -38.18 5.36
C GLU A 95 -15.75 -38.20 3.83
N LYS A 96 -14.59 -38.65 3.31
CA LYS A 96 -14.28 -38.71 1.87
C LYS A 96 -14.45 -37.37 1.14
N LEU A 97 -14.29 -36.26 1.86
CA LEU A 97 -14.30 -34.92 1.29
C LEU A 97 -13.08 -34.69 0.38
N ILE A 98 -11.98 -35.39 0.66
CA ILE A 98 -10.78 -35.39 -0.17
C ILE A 98 -10.21 -36.81 -0.31
N SER A 99 -9.69 -37.15 -1.48
CA SER A 99 -8.96 -38.41 -1.64
C SER A 99 -7.55 -38.31 -1.04
N ARG A 100 -6.95 -39.45 -0.68
CA ARG A 100 -5.58 -39.47 -0.15
C ARG A 100 -4.56 -38.87 -1.12
N ASP A 101 -4.72 -39.12 -2.42
CA ASP A 101 -3.81 -38.61 -3.45
C ASP A 101 -3.92 -37.08 -3.55
N HIS A 102 -5.13 -36.53 -3.65
CA HIS A 102 -5.34 -35.08 -3.68
C HIS A 102 -4.87 -34.40 -2.39
N LEU A 103 -5.11 -35.02 -1.23
CA LEU A 103 -4.62 -34.51 0.05
C LEU A 103 -3.08 -34.45 0.08
N SER A 104 -2.42 -35.49 -0.44
CA SER A 104 -0.96 -35.52 -0.55
C SER A 104 -0.45 -34.39 -1.44
N ASP A 105 -1.12 -34.11 -2.56
CA ASP A 105 -0.74 -33.04 -3.48
C ASP A 105 -0.94 -31.66 -2.86
N VAL A 106 -2.08 -31.42 -2.18
CA VAL A 106 -2.35 -30.15 -1.49
C VAL A 106 -1.34 -29.92 -0.37
N LEU A 107 -1.09 -30.93 0.47
CA LEU A 107 -0.12 -30.82 1.55
C LEU A 107 1.31 -30.60 1.04
N ARG A 108 1.68 -31.22 -0.08
CA ARG A 108 2.98 -31.00 -0.72
C ARG A 108 3.13 -29.56 -1.16
N LYS A 109 2.16 -29.01 -1.90
CA LYS A 109 2.23 -27.62 -2.38
C LYS A 109 2.17 -26.60 -1.26
N ALA A 110 1.39 -26.87 -0.20
CA ALA A 110 1.40 -26.03 1.00
C ALA A 110 2.78 -26.05 1.67
N ALA A 111 3.41 -27.22 1.75
CA ALA A 111 4.77 -27.35 2.28
C ALA A 111 5.81 -26.62 1.41
N GLU A 112 5.73 -26.74 0.08
CA GLU A 112 6.58 -26.02 -0.87
C GLU A 112 6.45 -24.51 -0.70
N ALA A 113 5.21 -23.97 -0.67
CA ALA A 113 4.98 -22.54 -0.49
C ALA A 113 5.55 -21.99 0.84
N VAL A 114 5.31 -22.69 1.96
CA VAL A 114 5.84 -22.28 3.26
C VAL A 114 7.37 -22.33 3.26
N LEU A 115 7.95 -23.35 2.62
CA LEU A 115 9.39 -23.56 2.54
C LEU A 115 10.06 -22.47 1.69
N THR A 116 9.50 -22.14 0.52
CA THR A 116 9.99 -21.06 -0.34
C THR A 116 10.02 -19.71 0.39
N ASP A 117 8.94 -19.33 1.08
CA ASP A 117 8.94 -18.08 1.85
C ASP A 117 9.95 -18.14 3.02
N ALA A 118 10.05 -19.27 3.72
CA ALA A 118 10.97 -19.41 4.84
C ALA A 118 12.45 -19.35 4.43
N LEU A 119 12.77 -19.78 3.20
CA LEU A 119 14.12 -19.68 2.64
C LEU A 119 14.54 -18.22 2.38
N LYS A 120 13.58 -17.30 2.20
CA LYS A 120 13.82 -15.86 2.04
C LYS A 120 14.11 -15.13 3.36
N TRP A 121 13.91 -15.78 4.52
CA TRP A 121 14.13 -15.15 5.81
C TRP A 121 15.63 -15.05 6.13
N ASP A 122 16.22 -13.88 5.88
CA ASP A 122 17.63 -13.55 6.18
C ASP A 122 17.87 -13.14 7.66
N THR A 123 16.79 -12.89 8.39
CA THR A 123 16.78 -12.40 9.77
C THR A 123 15.71 -13.12 10.58
N GLY A 124 15.97 -13.35 11.87
CA GLY A 124 15.02 -14.00 12.77
C GLY A 124 15.71 -14.96 13.74
N ILE A 125 14.91 -15.63 14.55
CA ILE A 125 15.40 -16.57 15.57
C ILE A 125 14.88 -17.96 15.23
N PHE A 126 15.72 -18.98 15.44
CA PHE A 126 15.30 -20.37 15.39
C PHE A 126 15.44 -21.08 16.73
N GLU A 127 14.59 -22.07 16.99
CA GLU A 127 14.71 -23.02 18.10
C GLU A 127 14.39 -24.43 17.59
N PHE A 128 15.27 -25.40 17.87
CA PHE A 128 15.02 -26.82 17.64
C PHE A 128 14.70 -27.52 18.96
N ILE A 129 13.56 -28.21 18.98
CA ILE A 129 13.07 -28.96 20.13
C ILE A 129 13.08 -30.45 19.75
N ASP A 130 13.72 -31.29 20.56
CA ASP A 130 13.73 -32.76 20.40
C ASP A 130 12.35 -33.36 20.80
N ASP A 131 11.27 -32.85 20.23
CA ASP A 131 9.89 -33.31 20.40
C ASP A 131 9.16 -33.26 19.04
N LEU A 132 8.48 -34.34 18.72
CA LEU A 132 7.75 -34.51 17.46
C LEU A 132 6.32 -34.94 17.78
N PRO A 133 5.32 -34.09 17.54
CA PRO A 133 3.94 -34.41 17.90
C PRO A 133 3.42 -35.68 17.22
N SER A 134 2.60 -36.47 17.92
CA SER A 134 2.11 -37.74 17.38
C SER A 134 1.25 -37.59 16.11
N PHE A 135 0.56 -36.46 15.95
CA PHE A 135 -0.30 -36.20 14.79
C PHE A 135 0.47 -36.09 13.47
N VAL A 136 1.77 -35.75 13.49
CA VAL A 136 2.57 -35.64 12.26
C VAL A 136 3.15 -36.99 11.79
N LEU A 137 3.16 -38.03 12.63
CA LEU A 137 3.93 -39.27 12.41
C LEU A 137 3.50 -40.14 11.22
N ASN A 138 2.48 -39.74 10.46
CA ASN A 138 2.03 -40.42 9.23
C ASN A 138 1.66 -39.43 8.11
N SER A 139 2.27 -38.25 8.11
CA SER A 139 2.06 -37.27 7.05
C SER A 139 2.47 -37.85 5.68
N PRO A 140 1.69 -37.62 4.61
CA PRO A 140 2.06 -38.05 3.26
C PRO A 140 3.21 -37.23 2.66
N VAL A 141 3.59 -36.11 3.30
CA VAL A 141 4.68 -35.24 2.87
C VAL A 141 6.01 -35.79 3.37
N ILE A 142 6.97 -35.96 2.47
CA ILE A 142 8.37 -36.28 2.81
C ILE A 142 9.27 -35.40 1.94
N LEU A 143 9.78 -34.31 2.51
CA LEU A 143 10.78 -33.47 1.86
C LEU A 143 12.16 -33.84 2.40
N ASN A 144 13.09 -34.06 1.48
CA ASN A 144 14.48 -34.36 1.82
C ASN A 144 15.34 -33.10 1.71
N SER A 145 16.51 -33.11 2.35
CA SER A 145 17.47 -32.00 2.35
C SER A 145 17.86 -31.57 0.93
N ALA A 146 18.06 -32.50 0.00
CA ALA A 146 18.41 -32.19 -1.38
C ALA A 146 17.31 -31.41 -2.11
N GLN A 147 16.03 -31.70 -1.83
CA GLN A 147 14.89 -30.97 -2.37
C GLN A 147 14.84 -29.56 -1.78
N VAL A 148 15.05 -29.40 -0.47
CA VAL A 148 15.14 -28.07 0.16
C VAL A 148 16.30 -27.25 -0.42
N LEU A 149 17.45 -27.87 -0.66
CA LEU A 149 18.60 -27.20 -1.28
C LEU A 149 18.34 -26.84 -2.74
N LEU A 150 17.67 -27.70 -3.50
CA LEU A 150 17.26 -27.40 -4.87
C LEU A 150 16.27 -26.22 -4.89
N GLU A 151 15.27 -26.23 -4.01
CA GLU A 151 14.34 -25.13 -3.81
C GLU A 151 15.04 -23.87 -3.30
N SER A 152 16.11 -23.99 -2.52
CA SER A 152 16.96 -22.84 -2.14
C SER A 152 17.60 -22.22 -3.37
N VAL A 153 18.28 -23.02 -4.20
CA VAL A 153 18.91 -22.56 -5.44
C VAL A 153 17.87 -21.99 -6.41
N GLN A 154 16.73 -22.67 -6.56
CA GLN A 154 15.60 -22.17 -7.36
C GLN A 154 15.04 -20.87 -6.79
N SER A 155 14.92 -20.72 -5.47
CA SER A 155 14.47 -19.45 -4.85
C SER A 155 15.48 -18.32 -5.05
N PHE A 156 16.79 -18.61 -5.08
CA PHE A 156 17.82 -17.62 -5.40
C PHE A 156 17.80 -17.23 -6.89
N ASP A 157 17.56 -18.18 -7.80
CA ASP A 157 17.37 -17.92 -9.23
C ASP A 157 16.01 -17.24 -9.52
N GLU A 158 14.96 -17.55 -8.74
CA GLU A 158 13.64 -16.90 -8.76
C GLU A 158 13.66 -15.52 -8.08
N ASP A 159 14.57 -15.22 -7.16
CA ASP A 159 14.77 -13.85 -6.69
C ASP A 159 15.44 -12.99 -7.79
N GLN A 160 16.12 -13.62 -8.77
CA GLN A 160 16.59 -12.95 -9.99
C GLN A 160 15.58 -12.99 -11.16
N LEU A 161 14.59 -13.90 -11.16
CA LEU A 161 13.72 -14.15 -12.33
C LEU A 161 12.19 -14.15 -12.05
N GLY A 162 11.77 -14.24 -10.80
CA GLY A 162 10.47 -14.79 -10.36
C GLY A 162 9.81 -14.01 -9.22
N ASN A 163 10.09 -12.72 -9.11
CA ASN A 163 9.45 -11.85 -8.13
C ASN A 163 8.15 -11.24 -8.75
N GLN A 164 7.32 -12.14 -9.30
CA GLN A 164 6.00 -11.84 -9.80
C GLN A 164 4.96 -12.62 -8.98
N ILE A 165 4.33 -11.95 -8.02
CA ILE A 165 2.87 -11.92 -8.13
C ILE A 165 2.62 -11.36 -9.52
N ASP A 166 1.92 -12.12 -10.38
CA ASP A 166 1.66 -11.67 -11.74
C ASP A 166 1.04 -10.28 -11.64
N SER A 167 1.79 -9.25 -12.04
CA SER A 167 1.31 -7.87 -11.96
C SER A 167 0.01 -7.75 -12.73
N ALA A 168 -0.22 -8.60 -13.74
CA ALA A 168 -1.49 -8.71 -14.44
C ALA A 168 -2.63 -9.21 -13.56
N MET A 169 -2.39 -10.14 -12.62
CA MET A 169 -3.39 -10.60 -11.66
C MET A 169 -3.73 -9.50 -10.63
N VAL A 170 -2.74 -8.79 -10.10
CA VAL A 170 -2.97 -7.66 -9.17
C VAL A 170 -3.65 -6.50 -9.89
N LEU A 171 -3.24 -6.18 -11.12
CA LEU A 171 -3.92 -5.21 -11.98
C LEU A 171 -5.38 -5.60 -12.19
N LYS A 172 -5.63 -6.88 -12.53
CA LYS A 172 -6.98 -7.37 -12.75
C LYS A 172 -7.82 -7.27 -11.47
N GLU A 173 -7.25 -7.62 -10.33
CA GLU A 173 -7.92 -7.52 -9.03
C GLU A 173 -8.22 -6.06 -8.67
N ILE A 174 -7.25 -5.14 -8.81
CA ILE A 174 -7.46 -3.70 -8.62
C ILE A 174 -8.54 -3.17 -9.57
N GLN A 175 -8.49 -3.54 -10.85
CA GLN A 175 -9.47 -3.12 -11.86
C GLN A 175 -10.87 -3.68 -11.58
N GLU A 176 -10.99 -4.94 -11.17
CA GLU A 176 -12.26 -5.56 -10.78
C GLU A 176 -12.83 -4.88 -9.54
N HIS A 177 -12.02 -4.64 -8.50
CA HIS A 177 -12.47 -3.94 -7.30
C HIS A 177 -12.86 -2.48 -7.60
N ILE A 178 -12.18 -1.81 -8.53
CA ILE A 178 -12.53 -0.49 -9.05
C ILE A 178 -13.89 -0.52 -9.78
N GLN A 179 -14.07 -1.45 -10.72
CA GLN A 179 -15.25 -1.54 -11.58
C GLN A 179 -16.50 -2.00 -10.83
N GLU A 180 -16.34 -2.92 -9.89
CA GLU A 180 -17.43 -3.46 -9.06
C GLU A 180 -17.79 -2.52 -7.91
N GLY A 181 -16.99 -1.48 -7.65
CA GLY A 181 -17.14 -0.62 -6.46
C GLY A 181 -16.87 -1.36 -5.15
N ASN A 182 -16.29 -2.57 -5.22
CA ASN A 182 -15.94 -3.43 -4.09
C ASN A 182 -14.61 -3.03 -3.43
N PHE A 183 -14.11 -1.85 -3.75
CA PHE A 183 -12.94 -1.30 -3.10
C PHE A 183 -13.33 -0.80 -1.70
N GLU A 184 -12.74 -1.37 -0.64
CA GLU A 184 -12.82 -0.83 0.71
C GLU A 184 -12.01 0.48 0.78
N LEU A 185 -12.53 1.53 0.14
CA LEU A 185 -11.97 2.88 0.23
C LEU A 185 -12.02 3.31 1.69
N PRO A 186 -10.98 4.01 2.19
CA PRO A 186 -10.88 4.43 3.57
C PRO A 186 -12.18 5.11 4.03
N PRO A 187 -12.59 4.89 5.28
CA PRO A 187 -13.70 5.65 5.83
C PRO A 187 -13.35 7.14 5.73
N ILE A 188 -14.36 7.96 5.43
CA ILE A 188 -14.20 9.41 5.44
C ILE A 188 -13.77 9.79 6.86
N PRO A 189 -12.65 10.51 7.03
CA PRO A 189 -12.21 10.97 8.35
C PRO A 189 -13.32 11.77 9.05
N ASP A 190 -13.54 11.54 10.34
CA ASP A 190 -14.61 12.20 11.11
C ASP A 190 -14.56 13.74 11.02
N VAL A 191 -13.35 14.30 11.01
CA VAL A 191 -13.13 15.74 10.84
C VAL A 191 -13.65 16.25 9.49
N MET A 192 -13.50 15.47 8.41
CA MET A 192 -14.04 15.83 7.10
C MET A 192 -15.56 15.76 7.08
N MET A 193 -16.17 14.74 7.70
CA MET A 193 -17.63 14.64 7.79
C MET A 193 -18.22 15.82 8.56
N GLN A 194 -17.64 16.15 9.72
CA GLN A 194 -18.09 17.28 10.54
C GLN A 194 -17.96 18.63 9.82
N MET A 195 -16.90 18.81 9.02
CA MET A 195 -16.73 20.03 8.24
C MET A 195 -17.67 20.06 7.03
N ALA A 196 -17.83 18.94 6.31
CA ALA A 196 -18.71 18.85 5.15
C ALA A 196 -20.17 19.18 5.50
N GLU A 197 -20.70 18.61 6.59
CA GLU A 197 -22.05 18.90 7.09
C GLU A 197 -22.25 20.40 7.38
N LYS A 198 -21.23 21.06 7.92
CA LYS A 198 -21.29 22.47 8.30
C LYS A 198 -21.11 23.43 7.14
N ILE A 199 -20.34 23.06 6.11
CA ILE A 199 -20.06 23.91 4.94
C ILE A 199 -21.31 24.10 4.08
N GLU A 200 -22.25 23.16 4.13
CA GLU A 200 -23.53 23.27 3.42
C GLU A 200 -24.50 24.31 4.03
N ASP A 201 -24.29 24.72 5.30
CA ASP A 201 -25.08 25.78 5.92
C ASP A 201 -24.59 27.17 5.48
N PRO A 202 -25.40 27.96 4.74
CA PRO A 202 -25.03 29.29 4.29
C PRO A 202 -24.82 30.31 5.43
N ASN A 203 -25.19 29.97 6.67
CA ASN A 203 -25.01 30.83 7.85
C ASN A 203 -23.87 30.39 8.78
N ILE A 204 -23.12 29.35 8.41
CA ILE A 204 -22.06 28.80 9.25
C ILE A 204 -20.98 29.86 9.55
N SER A 205 -20.56 29.96 10.81
CA SER A 205 -19.45 30.83 11.18
C SER A 205 -18.10 30.12 11.00
N ILE A 206 -17.05 30.88 10.68
CA ILE A 206 -15.67 30.35 10.61
C ILE A 206 -15.27 29.71 11.95
N ASP A 207 -15.75 30.24 13.08
CA ASP A 207 -15.47 29.71 14.42
C ASP A 207 -16.02 28.28 14.60
N GLU A 208 -17.19 27.98 14.05
CA GLU A 208 -17.80 26.65 14.12
C GLU A 208 -17.07 25.60 13.28
N ILE A 209 -16.43 26.02 12.19
CA ILE A 209 -15.61 25.16 11.33
C ILE A 209 -14.25 24.92 11.98
N VAL A 210 -13.61 25.98 12.48
CA VAL A 210 -12.33 25.91 13.20
C VAL A 210 -12.45 24.97 14.40
N ALA A 211 -13.61 24.94 15.08
CA ALA A 211 -13.88 24.05 16.20
C ALA A 211 -13.87 22.55 15.83
N CYS A 212 -14.08 22.19 14.55
CA CYS A 212 -13.99 20.80 14.09
C CYS A 212 -12.54 20.32 13.99
N VAL A 213 -11.59 21.22 13.79
CA VAL A 213 -10.17 20.90 13.62
C VAL A 213 -9.45 20.91 14.97
N THR A 214 -9.57 19.81 15.71
CA THR A 214 -8.97 19.66 17.05
C THR A 214 -7.53 19.15 17.04
N ASP A 215 -7.08 18.61 15.91
CA ASP A 215 -5.73 18.05 15.77
C ASP A 215 -4.66 19.15 15.74
N GLN A 216 -3.81 19.20 16.76
CA GLN A 216 -2.76 20.22 16.89
C GLN A 216 -1.67 20.11 15.81
N ILE A 217 -1.41 18.90 15.30
CA ILE A 217 -0.47 18.68 14.20
C ILE A 217 -1.06 19.27 12.92
N LEU A 218 -2.33 19.00 12.62
CA LEU A 218 -3.02 19.61 11.47
C LEU A 218 -3.04 21.14 11.56
N VAL A 219 -3.40 21.70 12.72
CA VAL A 219 -3.35 23.15 12.95
C VAL A 219 -1.96 23.69 12.69
N SER A 220 -0.92 23.03 13.18
CA SER A 220 0.47 23.44 12.96
C SER A 220 0.86 23.41 11.47
N LYS A 221 0.39 22.41 10.72
CA LYS A 221 0.64 22.28 9.28
C LYS A 221 -0.04 23.39 8.49
N VAL A 222 -1.31 23.67 8.77
CA VAL A 222 -2.05 24.77 8.14
C VAL A 222 -1.36 26.11 8.41
N LEU A 223 -0.94 26.36 9.65
CA LEU A 223 -0.22 27.58 9.99
C LEU A 223 1.17 27.66 9.32
N ARG A 224 1.90 26.55 9.21
CA ARG A 224 3.18 26.50 8.48
C ARG A 224 2.99 26.80 7.00
N ILE A 225 1.95 26.27 6.36
CA ILE A 225 1.58 26.58 4.97
C ILE A 225 1.30 28.08 4.83
N CYS A 226 0.44 28.65 5.66
CA CYS A 226 0.06 30.07 5.54
C CYS A 226 1.22 31.04 5.79
N ASN A 227 2.20 30.64 6.60
CA ASN A 227 3.37 31.46 6.93
C ASN A 227 4.63 31.02 6.16
N SER A 228 4.51 30.15 5.15
CA SER A 228 5.68 29.74 4.37
C SER A 228 6.22 30.92 3.57
N PRO A 229 7.53 30.97 3.28
CA PRO A 229 8.12 32.02 2.46
C PRO A 229 7.42 32.19 1.11
N TYR A 230 6.86 31.12 0.54
CA TYR A 230 5.98 31.13 -0.62
C TYR A 230 4.81 32.14 -0.54
N TYR A 231 4.12 32.24 0.61
CA TYR A 231 3.04 33.22 0.80
C TYR A 231 3.54 34.63 1.17
N GLY A 232 4.86 34.82 1.27
CA GLY A 232 5.51 36.10 1.50
C GLY A 232 5.39 36.66 2.92
N HIS A 233 5.94 37.86 3.13
CA HIS A 233 5.96 38.61 4.42
C HIS A 233 4.57 39.14 4.86
N ALA A 234 3.46 38.65 4.30
CA ALA A 234 2.14 38.83 4.90
C ALA A 234 2.01 38.08 6.25
N GLY A 235 2.96 37.16 6.52
CA GLY A 235 3.08 36.26 7.65
C GLY A 235 3.04 36.92 9.02
N HIS A 236 1.86 36.90 9.62
CA HIS A 236 1.66 36.68 11.05
C HIS A 236 0.31 35.99 11.27
N VAL A 237 0.03 34.93 10.50
CA VAL A 237 -1.16 34.10 10.74
C VAL A 237 -0.90 33.32 12.03
N LYS A 238 -1.58 33.72 13.11
CA LYS A 238 -1.38 33.21 14.49
C LYS A 238 -2.47 32.23 14.92
N SER A 239 -3.55 32.13 14.14
CA SER A 239 -4.68 31.28 14.48
C SER A 239 -5.24 30.55 13.26
N LEU A 240 -5.89 29.40 13.49
CA LEU A 240 -6.56 28.66 12.42
C LEU A 240 -7.66 29.50 11.76
N LYS A 241 -8.33 30.37 12.53
CA LYS A 241 -9.33 31.31 12.00
C LYS A 241 -8.72 32.27 10.97
N GLU A 242 -7.58 32.89 11.31
CA GLU A 242 -6.85 33.75 10.38
C GLU A 242 -6.38 32.96 9.15
N ALA A 243 -5.96 31.70 9.33
CA ALA A 243 -5.60 30.83 8.22
C ALA A 243 -6.78 30.59 7.27
N VAL A 244 -7.97 30.24 7.78
CA VAL A 244 -9.18 30.04 6.96
C VAL A 244 -9.56 31.28 6.16
N VAL A 245 -9.46 32.47 6.78
CA VAL A 245 -9.69 33.74 6.08
C VAL A 245 -8.65 33.95 4.96
N PHE A 246 -7.42 33.49 5.15
CA PHE A 246 -6.32 33.69 4.23
C PHE A 246 -6.33 32.70 3.04
N ILE A 247 -6.47 31.40 3.29
CA ILE A 247 -6.40 30.36 2.24
C ILE A 247 -7.77 29.93 1.72
N GLY A 248 -8.84 30.30 2.42
CA GLY A 248 -10.19 29.86 2.11
C GLY A 248 -10.57 28.53 2.76
N LEU A 249 -11.87 28.32 2.85
CA LEU A 249 -12.46 27.15 3.51
C LEU A 249 -12.25 25.86 2.72
N LYS A 250 -12.33 25.93 1.39
CA LYS A 250 -12.11 24.78 0.51
C LYS A 250 -10.65 24.31 0.58
N SER A 251 -9.69 25.24 0.60
CA SER A 251 -8.27 24.91 0.79
C SER A 251 -8.00 24.26 2.14
N LEU A 252 -8.64 24.74 3.22
CA LEU A 252 -8.54 24.07 4.53
C LEU A 252 -9.04 22.61 4.44
N MET A 253 -10.19 22.38 3.81
CA MET A 253 -10.73 21.03 3.63
C MET A 253 -9.76 20.11 2.90
N SER A 254 -9.11 20.59 1.83
CA SER A 254 -8.12 19.81 1.10
C SER A 254 -6.88 19.48 1.94
N ILE A 255 -6.41 20.42 2.77
CA ILE A 255 -5.28 20.16 3.69
C ILE A 255 -5.67 19.15 4.77
N VAL A 256 -6.88 19.27 5.34
CA VAL A 256 -7.44 18.30 6.31
C VAL A 256 -7.50 16.91 5.68
N THR A 257 -7.94 16.83 4.43
CA THR A 257 -8.08 15.59 3.66
C THR A 257 -6.73 14.91 3.49
N VAL A 258 -5.74 15.64 2.99
CA VAL A 258 -4.36 15.16 2.83
C VAL A 258 -3.76 14.73 4.17
N HIS A 259 -3.96 15.52 5.23
CA HIS A 259 -3.45 15.18 6.56
C HIS A 259 -4.06 13.89 7.11
N ALA A 260 -5.37 13.71 6.97
CA ALA A 260 -6.03 12.50 7.42
C ALA A 260 -5.53 11.25 6.66
N MET A 261 -5.28 11.38 5.35
CA MET A 261 -4.67 10.31 4.54
C MET A 261 -3.23 10.00 4.97
N SER A 262 -2.47 11.00 5.42
CA SER A 262 -1.11 10.78 5.96
C SER A 262 -1.06 9.83 7.15
N SER A 263 -2.17 9.75 7.91
CA SER A 263 -2.31 8.91 9.09
C SER A 263 -2.92 7.53 8.78
N PHE A 264 -3.41 7.31 7.55
CA PHE A 264 -4.14 6.10 7.18
C PHE A 264 -3.24 4.87 7.04
N SER A 265 -2.00 5.04 6.55
CA SER A 265 -1.03 3.94 6.42
C SER A 265 0.27 4.22 7.19
N PRO A 266 0.34 3.83 8.48
CA PRO A 266 1.55 3.98 9.28
C PRO A 266 2.75 3.23 8.68
N ARG A 267 2.49 2.09 8.01
CA ARG A 267 3.49 1.23 7.35
C ARG A 267 4.25 1.98 6.25
N ASN A 268 3.55 2.80 5.46
CA ASN A 268 4.12 3.51 4.31
C ASN A 268 4.31 5.02 4.59
N SER A 269 4.44 5.40 5.86
CA SER A 269 4.46 6.81 6.28
C SER A 269 5.56 7.65 5.60
N ALA A 270 6.71 7.08 5.27
CA ALA A 270 7.78 7.79 4.56
C ALA A 270 7.43 8.04 3.08
N GLU A 271 6.86 7.05 2.39
CA GLU A 271 6.43 7.16 0.99
C GLU A 271 5.26 8.13 0.86
N ILE A 272 4.28 8.04 1.77
CA ILE A 272 3.16 8.98 1.81
C ILE A 272 3.67 10.41 2.03
N LYS A 273 4.63 10.64 2.94
CA LYS A 273 5.21 11.98 3.12
C LYS A 273 5.82 12.52 1.82
N LYS A 274 6.51 11.70 1.02
CA LYS A 274 7.02 12.11 -0.30
C LYS A 274 5.89 12.49 -1.26
N VAL A 275 4.84 11.67 -1.34
CA VAL A 275 3.66 11.97 -2.16
C VAL A 275 3.03 13.31 -1.74
N LEU A 276 2.87 13.54 -0.43
CA LEU A 276 2.27 14.77 0.06
C LEU A 276 3.13 16.01 -0.16
N GLN A 277 4.45 15.85 -0.08
CA GLN A 277 5.41 16.90 -0.42
C GLN A 277 5.27 17.27 -1.91
N HIS A 278 5.27 16.27 -2.80
CA HIS A 278 5.02 16.45 -4.23
C HIS A 278 3.70 17.17 -4.52
N CYS A 279 2.59 16.70 -3.92
CA CYS A 279 1.28 17.33 -4.07
C CYS A 279 1.28 18.80 -3.62
N LEU A 280 2.00 19.14 -2.55
CA LEU A 280 2.07 20.50 -2.05
C LEU A 280 2.85 21.41 -3.01
N VAL A 281 3.99 20.94 -3.54
CA VAL A 281 4.77 21.65 -4.57
C VAL A 281 3.93 21.86 -5.82
N CYS A 282 3.29 20.79 -6.33
CA CYS A 282 2.38 20.85 -7.47
C CYS A 282 1.24 21.85 -7.25
N GLY A 283 0.63 21.86 -6.05
CA GLY A 283 -0.41 22.83 -5.69
C GLY A 283 0.08 24.28 -5.71
N MET A 284 1.29 24.56 -5.22
CA MET A 284 1.89 25.89 -5.24
C MET A 284 2.17 26.36 -6.68
N ILE A 285 2.81 25.52 -7.50
CA ILE A 285 3.10 25.83 -8.90
C ILE A 285 1.81 26.04 -9.70
N ALA A 286 0.83 25.14 -9.55
CA ALA A 286 -0.48 25.25 -10.20
C ALA A 286 -1.20 26.55 -9.85
N ARG A 287 -1.08 27.00 -8.59
CA ARG A 287 -1.65 28.27 -8.13
C ARG A 287 -1.02 29.47 -8.84
N ASP A 288 0.31 29.49 -9.00
CA ASP A 288 0.99 30.59 -9.69
C ASP A 288 0.67 30.61 -11.18
N ILE A 289 0.69 29.45 -11.84
CA ILE A 289 0.26 29.34 -13.24
C ILE A 289 -1.16 29.86 -13.41
N ALA A 290 -2.10 29.39 -12.58
CA ALA A 290 -3.50 29.83 -12.64
C ALA A 290 -3.65 31.33 -12.34
N ARG A 291 -2.83 31.89 -11.43
CA ARG A 291 -2.84 33.33 -11.13
C ARG A 291 -2.39 34.15 -12.35
N ASP A 292 -1.32 33.73 -13.01
CA ASP A 292 -0.77 34.43 -14.17
C ASP A 292 -1.73 34.36 -15.36
N MET A 293 -2.44 33.24 -15.50
CA MET A 293 -3.54 33.05 -16.45
C MET A 293 -4.86 33.73 -16.05
N ARG A 294 -4.91 34.41 -14.88
CA ARG A 294 -6.13 35.03 -14.31
C ARG A 294 -7.29 34.06 -14.11
N GLY A 295 -6.97 32.79 -13.88
CA GLY A 295 -7.91 31.72 -13.54
C GLY A 295 -8.20 31.60 -12.04
N ASN A 296 -8.92 30.54 -11.67
CA ASN A 296 -9.22 30.23 -10.28
C ASN A 296 -8.01 29.55 -9.61
N HIS A 297 -7.10 30.36 -9.09
CA HIS A 297 -5.88 29.91 -8.44
C HIS A 297 -6.10 29.16 -7.11
N GLU A 298 -7.21 29.42 -6.39
CA GLU A 298 -7.59 28.63 -5.21
C GLU A 298 -7.96 27.20 -5.62
N LEU A 299 -8.77 27.06 -6.67
CA LEU A 299 -9.14 25.75 -7.20
C LEU A 299 -7.93 25.00 -7.79
N ALA A 300 -7.01 25.68 -8.47
CA ALA A 300 -5.77 25.08 -8.96
C ALA A 300 -4.88 24.56 -7.82
N PHE A 301 -4.75 25.30 -6.72
CA PHE A 301 -4.05 24.83 -5.53
C PHE A 301 -4.69 23.55 -4.97
N ILE A 302 -6.02 23.54 -4.84
CA ILE A 302 -6.78 22.38 -4.34
C ILE A 302 -6.57 21.15 -5.23
N CYS A 303 -6.67 21.31 -6.56
CA CYS A 303 -6.48 20.20 -7.48
C CYS A 303 -5.04 19.68 -7.46
N GLY A 304 -4.03 20.56 -7.41
CA GLY A 304 -2.63 20.14 -7.27
C GLY A 304 -2.36 19.42 -5.95
N LEU A 305 -3.01 19.82 -4.86
CA LEU A 305 -2.88 19.14 -3.56
C LEU A 305 -3.53 17.74 -3.54
N LEU A 306 -4.54 17.50 -4.38
CA LEU A 306 -5.34 16.28 -4.37
C LEU A 306 -5.08 15.34 -5.56
N HIS A 307 -4.39 15.77 -6.61
CA HIS A 307 -4.24 15.02 -7.87
C HIS A 307 -3.73 13.58 -7.68
N ASP A 308 -2.82 13.41 -6.73
CA ASP A 308 -2.12 12.15 -6.45
C ASP A 308 -2.69 11.39 -5.25
N ILE A 309 -3.90 11.75 -4.78
CA ILE A 309 -4.48 11.14 -3.58
C ILE A 309 -4.64 9.62 -3.69
N GLY A 310 -4.86 9.10 -4.90
CA GLY A 310 -4.92 7.66 -5.15
C GLY A 310 -3.61 6.90 -4.84
N LYS A 311 -2.45 7.57 -4.93
CA LYS A 311 -1.16 6.96 -4.55
C LYS A 311 -1.12 6.58 -3.07
N THR A 312 -1.76 7.38 -2.20
CA THR A 312 -1.77 7.12 -0.76
C THR A 312 -2.51 5.82 -0.40
N ILE A 313 -3.56 5.49 -1.17
CA ILE A 313 -4.35 4.28 -1.01
C ILE A 313 -3.64 3.07 -1.60
N LEU A 314 -3.12 3.21 -2.82
CA LEU A 314 -2.39 2.14 -3.49
C LEU A 314 -1.12 1.74 -2.71
N LEU A 315 -0.41 2.69 -2.09
CA LEU A 315 0.73 2.39 -1.23
C LEU A 315 0.36 1.47 -0.06
N ASP A 316 -0.79 1.70 0.57
CA ASP A 316 -1.27 0.85 1.67
C ASP A 316 -1.66 -0.54 1.19
N MET A 317 -2.52 -0.61 0.16
CA MET A 317 -3.05 -1.86 -0.35
C MET A 317 -1.99 -2.77 -0.94
N LEU A 318 -1.10 -2.20 -1.76
CA LEU A 318 0.01 -2.96 -2.33
C LEU A 318 1.03 -3.39 -1.27
N GLY A 319 0.98 -2.80 -0.07
CA GLY A 319 1.84 -3.19 1.06
C GLY A 319 1.56 -4.60 1.60
N ASP A 320 0.39 -5.17 1.31
CA ASP A 320 0.05 -6.55 1.68
C ASP A 320 0.48 -7.58 0.61
N TYR A 321 0.90 -7.12 -0.57
CA TYR A 321 1.37 -7.95 -1.68
C TYR A 321 2.90 -7.96 -1.73
N MET A 322 3.51 -9.15 -1.89
CA MET A 322 4.94 -9.28 -2.15
C MET A 322 5.28 -8.97 -3.61
N LEU A 323 5.35 -7.69 -3.95
CA LEU A 323 5.69 -7.20 -5.28
C LEU A 323 7.15 -6.74 -5.38
N LEU A 324 7.74 -6.86 -6.56
CA LEU A 324 8.97 -6.13 -6.88
C LEU A 324 8.76 -4.63 -6.69
N PRO A 325 9.77 -3.88 -6.22
CA PRO A 325 9.71 -2.42 -6.15
C PRO A 325 9.27 -1.80 -7.47
N GLU A 326 9.83 -2.24 -8.59
CA GLU A 326 9.54 -1.71 -9.93
C GLU A 326 8.10 -2.03 -10.35
N ALA A 327 7.61 -3.23 -10.04
CA ALA A 327 6.23 -3.62 -10.33
C ALA A 327 5.23 -2.85 -9.47
N ARG A 328 5.56 -2.64 -8.19
CA ARG A 328 4.75 -1.82 -7.26
C ARG A 328 4.67 -0.38 -7.75
N GLU A 329 5.80 0.22 -8.12
CA GLU A 329 5.86 1.58 -8.67
C GLU A 329 5.06 1.70 -9.96
N GLN A 330 5.19 0.74 -10.88
CA GLN A 330 4.41 0.70 -12.12
C GLN A 330 2.91 0.62 -11.85
N LEU A 331 2.48 -0.28 -10.95
CA LEU A 331 1.06 -0.42 -10.58
C LEU A 331 0.49 0.88 -10.00
N ILE A 332 1.26 1.56 -9.15
CA ILE A 332 0.87 2.87 -8.60
C ILE A 332 0.77 3.91 -9.72
N ALA A 333 1.80 4.01 -10.57
CA ALA A 333 1.85 4.97 -11.65
C ALA A 333 0.69 4.81 -12.65
N GLU A 334 0.30 3.57 -12.98
CA GLU A 334 -0.77 3.30 -13.94
C GLU A 334 -2.18 3.52 -13.37
N ASN A 335 -2.39 3.31 -12.06
CA ASN A 335 -3.74 3.21 -11.50
C ASN A 335 -4.12 4.36 -10.53
N HIS A 336 -3.16 5.17 -10.06
CA HIS A 336 -3.44 6.17 -9.03
C HIS A 336 -4.47 7.24 -9.45
N ALA A 337 -4.49 7.64 -10.72
CA ALA A 337 -5.45 8.64 -11.20
C ALA A 337 -6.90 8.11 -11.15
N GLU A 338 -7.13 6.86 -11.56
CA GLU A 338 -8.46 6.24 -11.52
C GLU A 338 -8.90 5.95 -10.07
N VAL A 339 -8.00 5.41 -9.24
CA VAL A 339 -8.28 5.20 -7.81
C VAL A 339 -8.59 6.52 -7.09
N GLY A 340 -7.82 7.57 -7.40
CA GLY A 340 -8.05 8.91 -6.87
C GLY A 340 -9.40 9.48 -7.29
N TYR A 341 -9.80 9.27 -8.55
CA TYR A 341 -11.11 9.68 -9.06
C TYR A 341 -12.26 9.01 -8.30
N LEU A 342 -12.21 7.69 -8.12
CA LEU A 342 -13.24 6.95 -7.39
C LEU A 342 -13.33 7.37 -5.92
N LEU A 343 -12.18 7.61 -5.30
CA LEU A 343 -12.11 8.12 -3.93
C LEU A 343 -12.78 9.50 -3.82
N ALA A 344 -12.44 10.40 -4.75
CA ALA A 344 -13.01 11.74 -4.80
C ALA A 344 -14.53 11.73 -5.10
N GLU A 345 -15.01 10.82 -5.95
CA GLU A 345 -16.45 10.61 -6.17
C GLU A 345 -17.15 10.08 -4.90
N LYS A 346 -16.56 9.09 -4.22
CA LYS A 346 -17.10 8.57 -2.96
C LYS A 346 -17.19 9.65 -1.89
N TRP A 347 -16.27 10.62 -1.90
CA TRP A 347 -16.25 11.76 -0.99
C TRP A 347 -17.08 12.96 -1.49
N ASN A 348 -17.80 12.80 -2.60
CA ASN A 348 -18.69 13.80 -3.17
C ASN A 348 -17.97 15.13 -3.51
N PHE A 349 -16.72 15.04 -3.98
CA PHE A 349 -16.02 16.21 -4.51
C PHE A 349 -16.66 16.70 -5.82
N GLY A 350 -16.58 18.00 -6.06
CA GLY A 350 -17.10 18.63 -7.27
C GLY A 350 -16.43 18.08 -8.53
N LYS A 351 -17.16 18.12 -9.66
CA LYS A 351 -16.68 17.63 -10.96
C LYS A 351 -15.36 18.28 -11.38
N GLU A 352 -15.15 19.52 -10.99
CA GLU A 352 -13.93 20.26 -11.25
C GLU A 352 -12.68 19.65 -10.60
N ILE A 353 -12.84 18.93 -9.47
CA ILE A 353 -11.76 18.23 -8.77
C ILE A 353 -11.65 16.80 -9.28
N THR A 354 -12.76 16.07 -9.41
CA THR A 354 -12.75 14.65 -9.80
C THR A 354 -12.19 14.47 -11.21
N GLU A 355 -12.61 15.28 -12.18
CA GLU A 355 -12.11 15.23 -13.56
C GLU A 355 -10.59 15.49 -13.64
N VAL A 356 -10.10 16.45 -12.84
CA VAL A 356 -8.68 16.79 -12.82
C VAL A 356 -7.84 15.67 -12.20
N ILE A 357 -8.31 15.07 -11.10
CA ILE A 357 -7.65 13.89 -10.52
C ILE A 357 -7.56 12.77 -11.56
N ARG A 358 -8.62 12.53 -12.33
CA ARG A 358 -8.64 11.46 -13.34
C ARG A 358 -7.73 11.74 -14.53
N TYR A 359 -7.70 12.98 -15.02
CA TYR A 359 -7.11 13.33 -16.31
C TYR A 359 -5.84 14.17 -16.23
N HIS A 360 -5.22 14.38 -15.07
CA HIS A 360 -3.99 15.18 -14.98
C HIS A 360 -2.80 14.62 -15.80
N HIS A 361 -2.75 13.31 -16.08
CA HIS A 361 -1.77 12.71 -17.01
C HIS A 361 -2.22 12.73 -18.48
N THR A 362 -3.51 12.92 -18.74
CA THR A 362 -4.10 12.92 -20.10
C THR A 362 -5.14 14.04 -20.24
N PRO A 363 -4.72 15.31 -20.09
CA PRO A 363 -5.65 16.45 -20.03
C PRO A 363 -6.50 16.59 -21.29
N GLU A 364 -6.06 16.06 -22.43
CA GLU A 364 -6.79 16.01 -23.69
C GLU A 364 -8.08 15.17 -23.65
N LYS A 365 -8.22 14.30 -22.64
CA LYS A 365 -9.44 13.49 -22.42
C LYS A 365 -10.46 14.18 -21.50
N CYS A 366 -10.08 15.26 -20.82
CA CYS A 366 -10.99 16.03 -19.99
C CYS A 366 -12.00 16.79 -20.87
N THR A 367 -13.24 16.97 -20.39
CA THR A 367 -14.31 17.60 -21.20
C THR A 367 -14.75 18.95 -20.65
N ASP A 368 -15.01 19.05 -19.34
CA ASP A 368 -15.63 20.24 -18.74
C ASP A 368 -14.60 21.19 -18.07
N HIS A 369 -13.35 20.75 -17.87
CA HIS A 369 -12.32 21.50 -17.13
C HIS A 369 -10.89 21.39 -17.71
N VAL A 370 -10.77 21.32 -19.05
CA VAL A 370 -9.50 21.09 -19.77
C VAL A 370 -8.37 22.02 -19.31
N ASN A 371 -8.60 23.33 -19.25
CA ASN A 371 -7.61 24.31 -18.78
C ASN A 371 -7.03 23.95 -17.41
N LEU A 372 -7.88 23.53 -16.47
CA LEU A 372 -7.44 23.19 -15.11
C LEU A 372 -6.64 21.88 -15.10
N ALA A 373 -7.06 20.89 -15.89
CA ALA A 373 -6.32 19.64 -16.06
C ALA A 373 -4.93 19.90 -16.69
N GLU A 374 -4.83 20.79 -17.68
CA GLU A 374 -3.56 21.19 -18.30
C GLU A 374 -2.64 21.92 -17.32
N ILE A 375 -3.19 22.83 -16.49
CA ILE A 375 -2.43 23.50 -15.43
C ILE A 375 -1.86 22.47 -14.45
N ILE A 376 -2.67 21.50 -13.99
CA ILE A 376 -2.19 20.48 -13.06
C ILE A 376 -1.19 19.53 -13.74
N SER A 377 -1.40 19.19 -15.01
CA SER A 377 -0.45 18.38 -15.78
C SER A 377 0.91 19.05 -15.88
N LEU A 378 0.94 20.34 -16.20
CA LEU A 378 2.17 21.14 -16.26
C LEU A 378 2.82 21.27 -14.88
N ALA A 379 2.04 21.61 -13.85
CA ALA A 379 2.55 21.77 -12.49
C ALA A 379 3.10 20.46 -11.92
N ASN A 380 2.46 19.33 -12.23
CA ASN A 380 2.92 18.00 -11.85
C ASN A 380 4.27 17.67 -12.50
N ALA A 381 4.43 17.97 -13.79
CA ALA A 381 5.69 17.78 -14.48
C ALA A 381 6.79 18.71 -13.93
N MET A 382 6.48 19.97 -13.62
CA MET A 382 7.45 20.89 -12.99
C MET A 382 7.84 20.47 -11.57
N ALA A 383 6.92 19.85 -10.82
CA ALA A 383 7.18 19.39 -9.46
C ALA A 383 8.07 18.13 -9.40
N ASP A 384 8.22 17.40 -10.51
CA ASP A 384 9.15 16.26 -10.58
C ASP A 384 10.60 16.77 -10.70
N LEU A 385 11.38 16.56 -9.64
CA LEU A 385 12.79 16.96 -9.57
C LEU A 385 13.68 16.30 -10.63
N ASN A 386 13.21 15.25 -11.31
CA ASN A 386 13.94 14.62 -12.40
C ASN A 386 13.63 15.24 -13.77
N SER A 387 12.58 16.05 -13.89
CA SER A 387 12.19 16.65 -15.16
C SER A 387 13.16 17.71 -15.63
N GLN A 388 13.47 17.70 -16.92
CA GLN A 388 14.34 18.71 -17.52
C GLN A 388 13.52 19.88 -18.06
N PRO A 389 14.02 21.14 -17.97
CA PRO A 389 13.30 22.30 -18.50
C PRO A 389 12.90 22.18 -19.97
N ASP A 390 13.70 21.48 -20.77
CA ASP A 390 13.41 21.27 -22.20
C ASP A 390 12.21 20.32 -22.40
N GLU A 391 12.05 19.30 -21.55
CA GLU A 391 10.88 18.40 -21.59
C GLU A 391 9.59 19.15 -21.25
N ILE A 392 9.64 20.07 -20.29
CA ILE A 392 8.50 20.92 -19.91
C ILE A 392 8.10 21.87 -21.04
N ARG A 393 9.09 22.44 -21.75
CA ARG A 393 8.83 23.33 -22.90
C ARG A 393 8.25 22.62 -24.11
N ASP A 394 8.60 21.35 -24.29
CA ASP A 394 8.12 20.52 -25.39
C ASP A 394 6.71 19.96 -25.16
N MET A 395 6.16 20.12 -23.94
CA MET A 395 4.76 19.76 -23.67
C MET A 395 3.81 20.57 -24.55
N THR A 396 2.74 19.92 -25.00
CA THR A 396 1.71 20.56 -25.84
C THR A 396 0.36 20.48 -25.17
N PHE A 397 -0.32 21.61 -25.14
CA PHE A 397 -1.62 21.77 -24.52
C PHE A 397 -2.60 22.38 -25.53
N THR A 398 -3.87 22.04 -25.39
CA THR A 398 -4.94 22.47 -26.28
C THR A 398 -5.41 23.87 -25.92
N SER A 399 -5.44 24.21 -24.62
CA SER A 399 -5.97 25.48 -24.13
C SER A 399 -4.94 26.37 -23.42
N LEU A 400 -3.86 25.78 -22.91
CA LEU A 400 -2.79 26.48 -22.22
C LEU A 400 -1.68 26.94 -23.19
N GLU A 401 -1.48 28.25 -23.31
CA GLU A 401 -0.37 28.81 -24.08
C GLU A 401 0.88 28.95 -23.20
N LEU A 402 1.84 28.03 -23.35
CA LEU A 402 3.10 28.04 -22.58
C LEU A 402 3.90 29.34 -22.72
N SER A 403 3.74 30.07 -23.84
CA SER A 403 4.37 31.38 -24.05
C SER A 403 3.92 32.45 -23.06
N GLN A 404 2.80 32.24 -22.37
CA GLN A 404 2.26 33.14 -21.35
C GLN A 404 2.75 32.80 -19.94
N ILE A 405 3.51 31.72 -19.78
CA ILE A 405 3.98 31.20 -18.49
C ILE A 405 5.50 31.33 -18.46
N ASN A 406 6.04 31.90 -17.38
CA ASN A 406 7.49 31.93 -17.20
C ASN A 406 7.98 30.61 -16.59
N VAL A 407 8.15 29.60 -17.45
CA VAL A 407 8.61 28.25 -17.07
C VAL A 407 9.96 28.31 -16.36
N ASP A 408 10.88 29.14 -16.83
CA ASP A 408 12.23 29.25 -16.25
C ASP A 408 12.20 29.78 -14.82
N ASP A 409 11.49 30.90 -14.58
CA ASP A 409 11.37 31.45 -13.24
C ASP A 409 10.71 30.45 -12.28
N LEU A 410 9.67 29.73 -12.73
CA LEU A 410 9.00 28.73 -11.90
C LEU A 410 9.93 27.55 -11.58
N MET A 411 10.69 27.07 -12.56
CA MET A 411 11.63 25.96 -12.37
C MET A 411 12.82 26.32 -11.48
N GLU A 412 13.29 27.58 -11.50
CA GLU A 412 14.30 28.06 -10.57
C GLU A 412 13.80 28.06 -9.10
N GLU A 413 12.49 28.15 -8.88
CA GLU A 413 11.89 28.12 -7.55
C GLU A 413 11.54 26.70 -7.06
N VAL A 414 11.46 25.69 -7.92
CA VAL A 414 11.01 24.33 -7.57
C VAL A 414 11.81 23.73 -6.40
N ASP A 415 13.14 23.79 -6.44
CA ASP A 415 13.99 23.24 -5.37
C ASP A 415 13.70 23.90 -4.01
N LYS A 416 13.41 25.20 -4.02
CA LYS A 416 13.06 25.96 -2.82
C LYS A 416 11.67 25.56 -2.32
N LEU A 417 10.70 25.44 -3.23
CA LEU A 417 9.35 24.99 -2.89
C LEU A 417 9.36 23.56 -2.34
N ASP A 418 10.17 22.67 -2.89
CA ASP A 418 10.33 21.30 -2.42
C ASP A 418 10.90 21.26 -0.99
N GLN A 419 11.97 22.03 -0.74
CA GLN A 419 12.54 22.14 0.59
C GLN A 419 11.52 22.69 1.62
N GLU A 420 10.76 23.72 1.24
CA GLU A 420 9.69 24.29 2.07
C GLU A 420 8.57 23.28 2.34
N ALA A 421 8.12 22.57 1.30
CA ALA A 421 7.10 21.55 1.41
C ALA A 421 7.54 20.39 2.31
N GLY A 422 8.81 19.96 2.22
CA GLY A 422 9.40 18.96 3.10
C GLY A 422 9.35 19.37 4.57
N GLU A 423 9.64 20.64 4.89
CA GLU A 423 9.51 21.16 6.26
C GLU A 423 8.06 21.25 6.76
N ILE A 424 7.09 21.44 5.86
CA ILE A 424 5.67 21.48 6.20
C ILE A 424 5.14 20.06 6.47
N VAL A 425 5.55 19.08 5.66
CA VAL A 425 5.03 17.71 5.72
C VAL A 425 5.62 16.90 6.87
N LYS A 426 6.86 17.22 7.31
CA LYS A 426 7.47 16.75 8.56
C LYS A 426 6.52 16.89 9.75
#